data_AF-A0A3D1JWI1-F1
#
_entry.id   AF-A0A3D1JWI1-F1
#
_cell.length_a   1.000
_cell.length_b   1.000
_cell.length_c   1.000
_cell.angle_alpha   90.00
_cell.angle_beta   90.00
_cell.angle_gamma   90.00
#
_symmetry.space_group_name_H-M   'P 1'
#
loop_
_entity.id
_entity.type
_entity.pdbx_description
1 polymer ?
#
loop_
_entity_poly.entity_id
_entity_poly.type
_entity_poly.pdbx_seq_one_letter_code
_entity_poly.pdbx_strand_id
1 'polypeptide(L)' 'VKCDPVLAAGLVKKPYVFPAYHMAKGSWISILIADAPSDEEISDLLSLSRAITSGSFKKTNE' A
#
# COMPACT_ATOMS: atom_id res chain seq x y z
N VAL A 1 -3.93 4.00 -0.17
CA VAL A 1 -2.98 3.64 0.92
C VAL A 1 -1.58 4.06 0.51
N LYS A 2 -0.83 4.75 1.37
CA LYS A 2 0.56 5.15 1.08
C LYS A 2 1.47 3.93 1.22
N CYS A 3 2.34 3.71 0.25
CA CYS A 3 3.11 2.48 0.15
C CYS A 3 4.52 2.79 -0.39
N ASP A 4 5.49 1.95 -0.03
CA ASP A 4 6.79 1.99 -0.67
C ASP A 4 6.68 1.55 -2.16
N PRO A 5 7.39 2.20 -3.10
CA PRO A 5 7.28 1.87 -4.52
C PRO A 5 7.61 0.41 -4.87
N VAL A 6 8.54 -0.23 -4.17
CA VAL A 6 8.93 -1.62 -4.42
C VAL A 6 7.80 -2.55 -3.99
N LEU A 7 7.26 -2.33 -2.79
CA LEU A 7 6.10 -3.08 -2.29
C LEU A 7 4.86 -2.85 -3.17
N ALA A 8 4.61 -1.62 -3.59
CA ALA A 8 3.49 -1.27 -4.47
C ALA A 8 3.53 -2.05 -5.79
N ALA A 9 4.70 -2.21 -6.40
CA ALA A 9 4.86 -2.99 -7.63
C ALA A 9 4.49 -4.47 -7.47
N GLY A 10 4.71 -5.04 -6.27
CA GLY A 10 4.26 -6.39 -5.93
C GLY A 10 2.74 -6.46 -5.71
N LEU A 11 2.20 -5.50 -4.95
CA LEU A 11 0.78 -5.48 -4.59
C LEU A 11 -0.16 -5.28 -5.78
N VAL A 12 0.21 -4.47 -6.77
CA VAL A 12 -0.62 -4.22 -7.98
C VAL A 12 -0.84 -5.49 -8.82
N LYS A 13 -0.13 -6.60 -8.55
CA LYS A 13 -0.41 -7.91 -9.16
C LYS A 13 -1.65 -8.59 -8.57
N LYS A 14 -2.15 -8.13 -7.42
CA LYS A 14 -3.34 -8.66 -6.77
C LYS A 14 -4.60 -8.10 -7.45
N PRO A 15 -5.65 -8.92 -7.65
CA PRO A 15 -6.82 -8.54 -8.45
C PRO A 15 -7.61 -7.34 -7.88
N TYR A 16 -7.53 -7.10 -6.57
CA TYR A 16 -8.22 -6.02 -5.87
C TYR A 16 -7.32 -4.79 -5.59
N VAL A 17 -6.08 -4.77 -6.09
CA VAL A 17 -5.15 -3.64 -5.91
C VAL A 17 -4.86 -2.96 -7.24
N PHE A 18 -4.99 -1.65 -7.26
CA PHE A 18 -4.86 -0.81 -8.44
C PHE A 18 -3.80 0.28 -8.24
N PRO A 19 -3.23 0.84 -9.33
CA PRO A 19 -2.44 2.05 -9.25
C PRO A 19 -3.18 3.18 -8.53
N ALA A 20 -2.43 4.12 -7.94
CA ALA A 20 -2.99 5.28 -7.28
C ALA A 20 -4.05 5.98 -8.14
N TYR A 21 -5.23 6.21 -7.54
CA TYR A 21 -6.27 7.08 -8.10
C TYR A 21 -6.19 8.46 -7.43
N HIS A 22 -6.07 9.52 -8.23
CA HIS A 22 -5.83 10.93 -7.85
C HIS A 22 -4.56 11.24 -7.02
N MET A 23 -3.99 10.27 -6.33
CA MET A 23 -2.77 10.42 -5.54
C MET A 23 -1.51 10.17 -6.39
N ALA A 24 -0.34 10.55 -5.86
CA ALA A 24 0.94 10.38 -6.53
C ALA A 24 1.20 8.91 -6.90
N LYS A 25 1.26 8.64 -8.21
CA LYS A 25 1.55 7.30 -8.75
C LYS A 25 2.93 6.83 -8.25
N GLY A 26 3.01 5.57 -7.84
CA GLY A 26 4.24 4.95 -7.34
C GLY A 26 4.47 5.07 -5.83
N SER A 27 3.87 6.03 -5.12
CA SER A 27 3.93 6.11 -3.64
C SER A 27 2.59 5.81 -2.96
N TRP A 28 1.57 5.53 -3.76
CA TRP A 28 0.22 5.24 -3.31
C TRP A 28 -0.37 4.10 -4.16
N ILE A 29 -1.29 3.36 -3.54
CA ILE A 29 -2.12 2.34 -4.19
C ILE A 29 -3.59 2.56 -3.84
N SER A 30 -4.48 2.09 -4.70
CA SER A 30 -5.92 2.02 -4.46
C SER A 30 -6.30 0.56 -4.22
N ILE A 31 -7.14 0.29 -3.22
CA ILE A 31 -7.54 -1.08 -2.85
C ILE A 31 -9.06 -1.15 -2.91
N LEU A 32 -9.59 -2.14 -3.62
CA LEU A 32 -11.02 -2.42 -3.66
C LEU A 32 -11.38 -3.33 -2.49
N ILE A 33 -11.93 -2.75 -1.42
CA ILE A 33 -12.21 -3.47 -0.16
C ILE A 33 -13.25 -4.58 -0.36
N ALA A 34 -14.23 -4.38 -1.24
CA ALA A 34 -15.29 -5.37 -1.49
C ALA A 34 -14.77 -6.70 -2.06
N ASP A 35 -13.60 -6.69 -2.69
CA ASP A 35 -12.98 -7.85 -3.35
C ASP A 35 -11.69 -8.29 -2.64
N ALA A 36 -11.39 -7.70 -1.48
CA ALA A 36 -10.23 -8.07 -0.69
C ALA A 36 -10.52 -9.37 0.10
N PRO A 37 -9.59 -10.34 0.11
CA PRO A 37 -9.83 -11.67 0.67
C PRO A 37 -9.68 -11.73 2.20
N SER A 38 -9.09 -10.71 2.84
CA SER A 38 -8.88 -10.69 4.30
C SER A 38 -8.74 -9.27 4.85
N ASP A 39 -9.41 -9.00 5.97
CA ASP A 39 -9.31 -7.75 6.73
C ASP A 39 -7.92 -7.55 7.34
N GLU A 40 -7.24 -8.64 7.69
CA GLU A 40 -5.90 -8.61 8.31
C GLU A 40 -4.88 -7.99 7.35
N GLU A 41 -4.93 -8.37 6.07
CA GLU A 41 -4.03 -7.84 5.05
C GLU A 41 -4.24 -6.33 4.86
N ILE A 42 -5.50 -5.88 4.84
CA ILE A 42 -5.82 -4.45 4.73
C ILE A 42 -5.31 -3.70 5.97
N SER A 43 -5.49 -4.27 7.16
CA SER A 43 -5.04 -3.70 8.43
C SER A 43 -3.52 -3.54 8.46
N ASP A 44 -2.76 -4.52 7.96
CA ASP A 44 -1.31 -4.46 7.86
C ASP A 44 -0.87 -3.35 6.89
N LEU A 45 -1.49 -3.27 5.72
CA LEU A 45 -1.21 -2.22 4.74
C LEU A 45 -1.52 -0.81 5.30
N LEU A 46 -2.58 -0.67 6.09
CA LEU A 46 -2.91 0.58 6.78
C LEU A 46 -1.86 0.92 7.85
N SER A 47 -1.39 -0.07 8.61
CA SER A 47 -0.36 0.09 9.62
C SER A 47 0.97 0.57 9.01
N LEU A 48 1.38 -0.06 7.90
CA LEU A 48 2.53 0.38 7.09
C LEU A 48 2.35 1.81 6.57
N SER A 49 1.20 2.12 5.97
CA SER A 49 0.89 3.46 5.46
C SER A 49 0.96 4.52 6.56
N ARG A 50 0.48 4.18 7.78
CA ARG A 50 0.54 5.07 8.93
C ARG A 50 1.99 5.32 9.34
N ALA A 51 2.82 4.28 9.43
CA ALA A 51 4.24 4.41 9.78
C ALA A 51 5.01 5.27 8.75
N ILE A 52 4.71 5.12 7.47
CA ILE A 52 5.31 5.94 6.39
C ILE A 52 4.86 7.40 6.51
N THR A 53 3.60 7.63 6.89
CA THR A 53 3.03 8.98 7.02
C THR A 53 3.53 9.69 8.27
N SER A 54 3.75 8.97 9.37
CA SER A 54 4.30 9.51 10.62
C SER A 54 5.82 9.71 10.59
N GLY A 55 6.51 9.31 9.51
CA GLY A 55 7.97 9.35 9.42
C GLY A 55 8.68 8.31 10.31
N SER A 56 7.93 7.38 10.91
CA SER A 56 8.48 6.32 11.76
C SER A 56 9.00 5.13 10.94
N PHE A 57 8.65 5.07 9.66
CA PHE A 57 9.14 4.07 8.72
C PHE A 57 10.61 4.33 8.34
N LYS A 58 11.51 3.45 8.79
CA LYS A 58 12.90 3.44 8.34
C LYS A 58 12.98 2.62 7.04
N LYS A 59 13.38 3.24 5.93
CA LYS A 59 13.78 2.48 4.74
C LYS A 59 15.01 1.65 5.09
N THR A 60 14.90 0.34 4.99
CA THR A 60 16.07 -0.53 4.94
C THR A 60 16.72 -0.29 3.57
N ASN A 61 17.90 0.34 3.55
CA ASN A 61 18.73 0.37 2.36
C ASN A 61 19.35 -1.02 2.21
N GLU A 62 18.90 -1.76 1.19
CA GLU A 62 19.62 -2.88 0.59
C GLU A 62 20.14 -2.46 -0.79
#